data_AF-A0A519DVG1-F1
#
_entry.id   AF-A0A519DVG1-F1
#
_cell.length_a   1.000
_cell.length_b   1.000
_cell.length_c   1.000
_cell.angle_alpha   90.00
_cell.angle_beta   90.00
_cell.angle_gamma   90.00
#
_symmetry.space_group_name_H-M   'P 1'
#
loop_
_entity.id
_entity.type
_entity.pdbx_description
1 polymer ?
#
loop_
_entity_poly.entity_id
_entity_poly.type
_entity_poly.pdbx_seq_one_letter_code
_entity_poly.pdbx_strand_id
1 'polypeptide(L)'
;MTDATGSSVVRFCRSRSAGRRCTRPLGHPGLHRHRAIMWTDAAADPPRCPGSGTAAAPASPLPDGYPHGRALCPTCLRFIELTDDARLDVHDTSDPHETEDEALHRREWLNANGW
;
A
#
# COMPACT_ATOMS: atom_id res chain seq x y z
N MET A 1 30.26 -20.57 12.23
CA MET A 1 29.73 -19.39 12.94
C MET A 1 28.83 -18.63 11.99
N THR A 2 27.54 -18.57 12.38
CA THR A 2 26.44 -17.72 11.90
C THR A 2 26.06 -17.78 10.42
N ASP A 3 25.23 -18.78 10.13
CA ASP A 3 24.21 -18.77 9.08
C ASP A 3 23.17 -17.68 9.43
N ALA A 4 23.19 -16.56 8.71
CA ALA A 4 22.18 -15.53 8.86
C ALA A 4 20.90 -16.02 8.17
N THR A 5 19.97 -16.56 8.96
CA THR A 5 18.65 -16.98 8.49
C THR A 5 17.85 -15.72 8.12
N GLY A 6 18.11 -15.18 6.94
CA GLY A 6 17.31 -14.11 6.35
C GLY A 6 15.91 -14.64 6.10
N SER A 7 14.94 -14.28 6.94
CA SER A 7 13.53 -14.49 6.63
C SER A 7 13.24 -13.75 5.32
N SER A 8 13.05 -14.49 4.23
CA SER A 8 12.64 -13.87 2.98
C SER A 8 11.23 -13.36 3.17
N VAL A 9 11.08 -12.03 3.16
CA VAL A 9 9.76 -11.39 3.28
C VAL A 9 8.91 -11.83 2.08
N VAL A 10 7.89 -12.64 2.34
CA VAL A 10 6.98 -13.11 1.30
C VAL A 10 6.19 -11.91 0.77
N ARG A 11 6.39 -11.57 -0.50
CA ARG A 11 5.57 -10.58 -1.19
C ARG A 11 4.30 -11.26 -1.70
N PHE A 12 3.14 -10.70 -1.37
CA PHE A 12 1.85 -11.20 -1.84
C PHE A 12 1.43 -10.57 -3.16
N CYS A 13 0.60 -11.28 -3.91
CA CYS A 13 -0.06 -10.76 -5.10
C CYS A 13 -0.90 -9.51 -4.76
N ARG A 14 -0.81 -8.49 -5.62
CA ARG A 14 -1.45 -7.19 -5.43
C ARG A 14 -2.91 -7.15 -5.87
N SER A 15 -3.39 -8.20 -6.55
CA SER A 15 -4.78 -8.33 -6.99
C SER A 15 -5.74 -8.31 -5.81
N ARG A 16 -6.92 -7.72 -6.03
CA ARG A 16 -7.99 -7.64 -5.05
C ARG A 16 -9.33 -7.96 -5.68
N SER A 17 -10.31 -8.30 -4.86
CA SER A 17 -11.71 -8.41 -5.27
C SER A 17 -12.60 -7.98 -4.12
N ALA A 18 -13.45 -6.97 -4.37
CA ALA A 18 -14.28 -6.33 -3.35
C ALA A 18 -13.48 -5.93 -2.10
N GLY A 19 -12.29 -5.34 -2.31
CA GLY A 19 -11.37 -4.88 -1.27
C GLY A 19 -10.50 -5.98 -0.64
N ARG A 20 -10.76 -7.26 -0.90
CA ARG A 20 -10.00 -8.39 -0.31
C ARG A 20 -8.70 -8.60 -1.08
N ARG A 21 -7.56 -8.58 -0.39
CA ARG A 21 -6.25 -8.82 -1.01
C ARG A 21 -6.00 -10.31 -1.26
N CYS A 22 -5.44 -10.63 -2.42
CA CYS A 22 -4.94 -11.97 -2.71
C CYS A 22 -3.89 -12.38 -1.66
N THR A 23 -4.00 -13.59 -1.12
CA THR A 23 -3.09 -14.14 -0.10
C THR A 23 -2.09 -15.13 -0.69
N ARG A 24 -1.92 -15.14 -2.01
CA ARG A 24 -0.94 -15.98 -2.70
C ARG A 24 0.36 -15.21 -2.97
N PRO A 25 1.51 -15.88 -3.09
CA PRO A 25 2.77 -15.22 -3.42
C PRO A 25 2.71 -14.42 -4.72
N LEU A 26 3.47 -13.33 -4.82
CA LEU A 26 3.59 -12.54 -6.03
C LEU A 26 4.02 -13.42 -7.21
N GLY A 27 3.35 -13.28 -8.36
CA GLY A 27 3.63 -14.08 -9.57
C GLY A 27 3.04 -15.50 -9.56
N HIS A 28 2.13 -15.82 -8.64
CA HIS A 28 1.49 -17.15 -8.61
C HIS A 28 0.72 -17.47 -9.92
N PRO A 29 0.70 -18.75 -10.35
CA PRO A 29 -0.14 -19.17 -11.48
C PRO A 29 -1.59 -19.41 -11.06
N GLY A 30 -2.54 -19.28 -11.99
CA GLY A 30 -3.96 -19.57 -11.78
C GLY A 30 -4.72 -18.49 -11.00
N LEU A 31 -5.92 -18.82 -10.52
CA LEU A 31 -6.84 -17.85 -9.89
C LEU A 31 -6.23 -17.17 -8.66
N HIS A 32 -6.61 -15.90 -8.47
CA HIS A 32 -6.40 -15.19 -7.22
C HIS A 32 -7.20 -15.84 -6.11
N ARG A 33 -6.76 -15.67 -4.86
CA ARG A 33 -7.40 -16.30 -3.71
C ARG A 33 -7.30 -15.47 -2.45
N HIS A 34 -8.40 -15.40 -1.70
CA HIS A 34 -8.43 -14.96 -0.32
C HIS A 34 -9.31 -15.92 0.48
N ARG A 35 -8.69 -16.72 1.37
CA ARG A 35 -9.37 -17.82 2.09
C ARG A 35 -10.05 -18.80 1.12
N ALA A 36 -11.38 -18.88 1.11
CA ALA A 36 -12.16 -19.74 0.20
C ALA A 36 -12.65 -19.03 -1.07
N ILE A 37 -12.41 -17.72 -1.20
CA ILE A 37 -12.86 -16.92 -2.35
C ILE A 37 -11.77 -16.93 -3.41
N MET A 38 -12.16 -17.17 -4.65
CA MET A 38 -11.28 -17.17 -5.82
C MET A 38 -11.84 -16.24 -6.90
N TRP A 39 -10.96 -15.59 -7.66
CA TRP A 39 -11.35 -14.70 -8.76
C TRP A 39 -10.32 -14.71 -9.90
N THR A 40 -10.80 -14.34 -11.10
CA THR A 40 -9.98 -14.12 -12.30
C THR A 40 -9.46 -12.68 -12.33
N ASP A 41 -8.52 -12.37 -13.24
CA ASP A 41 -8.08 -11.00 -13.47
C ASP A 41 -9.24 -10.07 -13.89
N ALA A 42 -10.18 -10.57 -14.71
CA ALA A 42 -11.34 -9.80 -15.15
C ALA A 42 -12.32 -9.43 -14.02
N ALA A 43 -12.30 -10.19 -12.92
CA ALA A 43 -13.11 -9.93 -11.73
C ALA A 43 -12.32 -9.21 -10.62
N ALA A 44 -11.10 -8.76 -10.90
CA ALA A 44 -10.29 -8.03 -9.94
C ALA A 44 -10.74 -6.56 -9.84
N ASP A 45 -10.58 -5.98 -8.65
CA ASP A 45 -10.69 -4.53 -8.47
C ASP A 45 -9.64 -3.83 -9.33
N PRO A 46 -9.93 -2.64 -9.89
CA PRO A 46 -8.94 -1.88 -10.62
C PRO A 46 -7.75 -1.52 -9.70
N PRO A 47 -6.54 -1.33 -10.27
CA PRO A 47 -5.35 -0.97 -9.51
C PRO A 47 -5.50 0.41 -8.84
N ARG A 48 -6.19 1.34 -9.53
CA ARG A 48 -6.50 2.69 -9.06
C ARG A 48 -7.19 2.64 -7.71
N CYS A 49 -6.67 3.41 -6.76
CA CYS A 49 -7.26 3.57 -5.45
C CYS A 49 -8.58 4.35 -5.56
N PRO A 50 -9.69 3.87 -4.96
CA PRO A 50 -10.91 4.66 -4.89
C PRO A 50 -10.76 5.90 -4.00
N GLY A 51 -9.71 5.98 -3.18
CA GLY A 51 -9.31 7.21 -2.47
C GLY A 51 -8.60 8.23 -3.36
N SER A 52 -8.32 7.94 -4.64
CA SER A 52 -7.72 8.94 -5.55
C SER A 52 -8.64 10.15 -5.68
N GLY A 53 -8.04 11.34 -5.62
CA GLY A 53 -8.76 12.60 -5.76
C GLY A 53 -9.56 12.99 -4.53
N THR A 54 -9.63 12.22 -3.44
CA THR A 54 -10.37 12.66 -2.25
C THR A 54 -9.66 13.84 -1.58
N ALA A 55 -10.42 14.77 -1.00
CA ALA A 55 -9.85 15.85 -0.21
C ALA A 55 -9.05 15.28 0.97
N ALA A 56 -7.89 15.86 1.25
CA ALA A 56 -7.01 15.43 2.32
C ALA A 56 -6.14 16.59 2.81
N ALA A 57 -5.54 16.42 3.97
CA ALA A 57 -4.56 17.35 4.53
C ALA A 57 -3.19 16.66 4.64
N PRO A 58 -2.09 17.42 4.56
CA PRO A 58 -0.75 16.89 4.84
C PRO A 58 -0.71 16.14 6.16
N ALA A 59 -0.04 14.99 6.17
CA ALA A 59 0.19 14.25 7.40
C ALA A 59 1.16 15.01 8.31
N SER A 60 0.99 14.86 9.63
CA SER A 60 1.94 15.44 10.59
C SER A 60 3.34 14.86 10.38
N PRO A 61 4.40 15.68 10.26
CA PRO A 61 5.71 15.14 9.95
C PRO A 61 6.36 14.45 11.17
N LEU A 62 7.16 13.42 10.91
CA LEU A 62 8.17 12.90 11.83
C LEU A 62 9.34 13.90 11.94
N PRO A 63 10.27 13.73 12.91
CA PRO A 63 11.39 14.66 13.10
C PRO A 63 12.32 14.83 11.89
N ASP A 64 12.40 13.83 11.02
CA ASP A 64 13.16 13.85 9.76
C ASP A 64 12.40 14.52 8.60
N GLY A 65 11.17 14.97 8.85
CA GLY A 65 10.28 15.60 7.88
C GLY A 65 9.41 14.62 7.10
N TYR A 66 9.51 13.30 7.31
CA TYR A 66 8.64 12.31 6.67
C TYR A 66 7.17 12.55 7.05
N PRO A 67 6.18 12.54 6.12
CA PRO A 67 6.27 12.09 4.73
C PRO A 67 6.45 13.23 3.71
N HIS A 68 7.07 14.34 4.12
CA HIS A 68 7.42 15.48 3.28
C HIS A 68 6.22 16.21 2.66
N GLY A 69 5.18 16.45 3.46
CA GLY A 69 3.98 17.17 3.02
C GLY A 69 2.90 16.31 2.37
N ARG A 70 3.22 15.04 2.06
CA ARG A 70 2.23 14.05 1.58
C ARG A 70 1.14 13.78 2.60
N ALA A 71 -0.02 13.36 2.13
CA ALA A 71 -1.17 12.99 2.94
C ALA A 71 -1.36 11.47 3.00
N LEU A 72 -1.85 10.97 4.14
CA LEU A 72 -2.19 9.55 4.28
C LEU A 72 -3.52 9.25 3.56
N CYS A 73 -3.51 8.32 2.61
CA CYS A 73 -4.74 7.82 2.02
C CYS A 73 -5.46 6.86 3.00
N PRO A 74 -6.71 7.12 3.43
CA PRO A 74 -7.40 6.27 4.39
C PRO A 74 -7.80 4.90 3.79
N THR A 75 -7.74 4.75 2.46
CA THR A 75 -8.10 3.50 1.78
C THR A 75 -6.91 2.54 1.67
N CYS A 76 -5.77 3.01 1.16
CA CYS A 76 -4.62 2.14 0.90
C CYS A 76 -3.49 2.29 1.92
N LEU A 77 -3.60 3.27 2.83
CA LEU A 77 -2.64 3.64 3.86
C LEU A 77 -1.27 4.08 3.32
N ARG A 78 -1.16 4.43 2.03
CA ARG A 78 0.06 5.02 1.47
C ARG A 78 0.04 6.54 1.64
N PHE A 79 1.24 7.15 1.70
CA PHE A 79 1.38 8.59 1.63
C PHE A 79 1.45 9.04 0.18
N ILE A 80 0.52 9.91 -0.19
CA ILE A 80 0.29 10.37 -1.56
C ILE A 80 0.50 11.88 -1.59
N GLU A 81 1.11 12.36 -2.67
CA GLU A 81 1.20 13.79 -2.96
C GLU A 81 -0.20 14.44 -2.99
N LEU A 82 -0.23 15.73 -2.69
CA LEU A 82 -1.44 16.53 -2.82
C LEU A 82 -1.39 17.36 -4.09
N THR A 83 -2.51 17.43 -4.79
CA THR A 83 -2.72 18.46 -5.82
C THR A 83 -2.78 19.86 -5.19
N ASP A 84 -2.66 20.89 -6.02
CA ASP A 84 -2.82 22.29 -5.60
C ASP A 84 -4.18 22.57 -4.92
N ASP A 85 -5.21 21.78 -5.23
CA ASP A 85 -6.55 21.84 -4.64
C ASP A 85 -6.71 21.02 -3.34
N ALA A 86 -5.61 20.62 -2.70
CA ALA A 86 -5.60 19.81 -1.48
C ALA A 86 -6.35 18.47 -1.61
N ARG A 87 -6.12 17.75 -2.71
CA ARG A 87 -6.66 16.41 -2.97
C ARG A 87 -5.55 15.40 -3.16
N LEU A 88 -5.78 14.16 -2.77
CA LEU A 88 -4.85 13.07 -3.04
C LEU A 88 -4.64 12.93 -4.55
N ASP A 89 -3.39 12.93 -4.99
CA ASP A 89 -3.04 12.63 -6.37
C ASP A 89 -3.59 11.25 -6.80
N VAL A 90 -3.76 11.08 -8.10
CA VAL A 90 -4.17 9.80 -8.67
C VAL A 90 -3.09 8.76 -8.36
N HIS A 91 -3.49 7.68 -7.69
CA HIS A 91 -2.56 6.63 -7.27
C HIS A 91 -3.20 5.26 -7.31
N ASP A 92 -2.35 4.25 -7.41
CA ASP A 92 -2.73 2.85 -7.26
C ASP A 92 -2.61 2.40 -5.80
N THR A 93 -3.37 1.37 -5.44
CA THR A 93 -3.39 0.82 -4.08
C THR A 93 -2.17 0.02 -3.69
N SER A 94 -1.27 -0.18 -4.64
CA SER A 94 0.04 -0.78 -4.47
C SER A 94 1.03 -0.09 -5.39
N ASP A 95 2.30 -0.08 -5.02
CA ASP A 95 3.36 0.48 -5.84
C ASP A 95 4.43 -0.58 -6.15
N PRO A 96 4.70 -0.87 -7.43
CA PRO A 96 5.77 -1.76 -7.83
C PRO A 96 7.17 -1.29 -7.45
N HIS A 97 7.36 0.00 -7.27
CA HIS A 97 8.64 0.65 -7.04
C HIS A 97 8.83 1.12 -5.60
N GLU A 98 7.88 0.82 -4.70
CA GLU A 98 8.04 1.12 -3.28
C GLU A 98 9.29 0.45 -2.71
N THR A 99 10.12 1.26 -2.07
CA THR A 99 11.35 0.83 -1.41
C THR A 99 11.05 0.27 -0.02
N GLU A 100 11.98 -0.53 0.50
CA GLU A 100 11.88 -1.03 1.87
C GLU A 100 11.92 0.13 2.86
N ASP A 101 12.76 1.14 2.63
CA ASP A 101 12.82 2.34 3.47
C ASP A 101 11.50 3.10 3.54
N GLU A 102 10.78 3.29 2.42
CA GLU A 102 9.46 3.93 2.44
C GLU A 102 8.45 3.10 3.25
N ALA A 103 8.49 1.77 3.14
CA ALA A 103 7.63 0.89 3.93
C ALA A 103 7.99 0.91 5.44
N LEU A 104 9.28 1.06 5.78
CA LEU A 104 9.76 1.20 7.15
C LEU A 104 9.29 2.52 7.78
N HIS A 105 9.55 3.67 7.13
CA HIS A 105 9.13 4.98 7.63
C HIS A 105 7.62 5.10 7.74
N ARG A 106 6.88 4.55 6.76
CA ARG A 106 5.42 4.50 6.86
C ARG A 106 4.96 3.76 8.11
N ARG A 107 5.57 2.61 8.41
CA ARG A 107 5.21 1.84 9.61
C ARG A 107 5.54 2.61 10.89
N GLU A 108 6.69 3.28 10.94
CA GLU A 108 7.06 4.15 12.05
C GLU A 108 6.01 5.25 12.26
N TRP A 109 5.62 5.94 11.18
CA TRP A 109 4.61 6.99 11.23
C TRP A 109 3.27 6.46 11.74
N LEU A 110 2.79 5.34 11.19
CA LEU A 110 1.49 4.75 11.59
C LEU A 110 1.50 4.38 13.08
N ASN A 111 2.58 3.77 13.56
CA ASN A 111 2.73 3.42 14.97
C ASN A 111 2.76 4.66 15.88
N ALA A 112 3.45 5.73 15.46
CA ALA A 112 3.54 6.97 16.23
C ALA A 112 2.19 7.72 16.31
N ASN A 113 1.32 7.54 15.32
CA ASN A 113 0.05 8.27 15.18
C ASN A 113 -1.20 7.41 15.46
N GLY A 114 -1.03 6.17 15.95
CA GLY A 114 -2.13 5.33 16.43
C GLY A 114 -3.07 4.80 15.34
N TRP A 115 -2.54 4.49 14.16
CA TRP A 115 -3.28 3.90 13.04
C TRP A 115 -3.29 2.37 13.04
#